data_AF-A0AAE8FTZ3-F1
#
_entry.id   AF-A0AAE8FTZ3-F1
#
_cell.length_a   1.000
_cell.length_b   1.000
_cell.length_c   1.000
_cell.angle_alpha   90.00
_cell.angle_beta   90.00
_cell.angle_gamma   90.00
#
_symmetry.space_group_name_H-M   'P 1'
#
loop_
_entity.id
_entity.type
_entity.pdbx_description
1 polymer ?
#
loop_
_entity_poly.entity_id
_entity_poly.type
_entity_poly.pdbx_seq_one_letter_code
_entity_poly.pdbx_strand_id
1 'polypeptide(L)'
;MRSRVNKINNRTVAALGIKSLEGNLEKSIVNIINCNPEYIILGCSEIPFTERILKALNNANCPKILILPFNYRFRNQREIVNEIKFMKNFPENNIAIILNSVNDSNFILTDKICYVSSGSLNNNGIANNVNSYEIMNDKDCNYKLWESEIFDFINKEIINYRSNDQREQIEYILKELKKRLFINISNNSNILNEEYIYILLDILNSIDRFIMIGTDVYQYFDRDFLDIIKSNKKILAKINSIRNELFRILLNINEGKNDINNKIFNCLKNEFLVLLEELEELINLRENKYHNSIMSWRKDESISSFLSANNTINNSLIRKFYERIILNCER
;
A
#
# COMPACT_ATOMS: atom_id res chain seq x y z
N MET A 1 27.65 -23.96 -6.96
CA MET A 1 28.26 -22.57 -7.02
C MET A 1 27.95 -21.80 -5.73
N ARG A 2 28.68 -22.08 -4.61
CA ARG A 2 28.76 -21.50 -3.24
C ARG A 2 28.96 -19.98 -3.31
N SER A 3 27.87 -19.19 -3.39
CA SER A 3 27.93 -17.71 -3.40
C SER A 3 28.54 -17.18 -2.10
N ARG A 4 29.86 -17.03 -2.04
CA ARG A 4 30.62 -16.15 -1.12
C ARG A 4 29.96 -14.79 -0.96
N VAL A 5 28.90 -14.64 -0.12
CA VAL A 5 28.39 -13.27 0.21
C VAL A 5 29.58 -12.36 0.53
N ASN A 6 30.19 -11.78 -0.52
CA ASN A 6 31.33 -10.83 -0.37
C ASN A 6 30.98 -9.71 0.62
N LYS A 7 31.38 -9.83 1.88
CA LYS A 7 31.41 -8.69 2.82
C LYS A 7 31.87 -7.39 2.13
N ILE A 8 30.85 -6.38 2.04
CA ILE A 8 31.26 -5.06 1.49
C ILE A 8 32.19 -4.38 2.50
N ASN A 9 33.57 -4.21 2.19
CA ASN A 9 34.49 -3.33 2.95
C ASN A 9 34.74 -2.02 2.21
N ASN A 10 35.59 -1.25 2.83
CA ASN A 10 35.85 0.11 2.27
C ASN A 10 36.41 0.04 0.84
N ARG A 11 36.80 -1.13 0.34
CA ARG A 11 37.36 -1.24 -1.03
C ARG A 11 36.31 -1.74 -2.02
N THR A 12 35.31 -2.48 -1.59
CA THR A 12 34.19 -2.96 -2.43
C THR A 12 32.95 -2.11 -2.15
N VAL A 13 32.58 -1.32 -3.20
CA VAL A 13 31.56 -0.27 -3.02
C VAL A 13 30.17 -0.88 -3.26
N ALA A 14 30.04 -2.14 -3.95
CA ALA A 14 28.72 -2.81 -4.14
C ALA A 14 28.93 -4.31 -4.29
N ALA A 15 27.88 -5.03 -3.80
CA ALA A 15 27.89 -6.49 -3.98
C ALA A 15 26.54 -6.94 -4.57
N LEU A 16 26.71 -7.75 -5.74
CA LEU A 16 25.50 -8.33 -6.36
C LEU A 16 25.52 -9.86 -6.22
N GLY A 17 24.30 -10.27 -5.92
CA GLY A 17 24.40 -11.75 -5.78
C GLY A 17 23.02 -12.39 -5.91
N ILE A 18 23.08 -13.73 -6.21
CA ILE A 18 21.88 -14.59 -6.15
C ILE A 18 22.00 -15.51 -4.93
N LYS A 19 20.98 -15.18 -4.08
CA LYS A 19 21.01 -16.08 -2.91
C LYS A 19 20.66 -17.52 -3.30
N SER A 20 21.69 -18.45 -2.97
CA SER A 20 21.40 -19.89 -3.10
C SER A 20 20.81 -20.45 -1.80
N LEU A 21 19.98 -21.46 -1.78
CA LEU A 21 19.27 -22.02 -0.60
C LEU A 21 20.24 -22.31 0.54
N GLU A 22 21.55 -22.32 0.25
CA GLU A 22 22.56 -22.64 1.28
C GLU A 22 23.27 -21.38 1.76
N GLY A 23 22.96 -20.16 1.21
CA GLY A 23 23.63 -18.88 1.57
C GLY A 23 22.96 -18.25 2.81
N ASN A 24 23.95 -17.59 3.70
CA ASN A 24 23.42 -16.98 4.95
C ASN A 24 23.08 -15.50 4.74
N LEU A 25 22.15 -15.13 3.85
CA LEU A 25 21.70 -13.74 3.55
C LEU A 25 21.18 -13.05 4.82
N GLU A 26 20.63 -13.84 5.74
CA GLU A 26 20.10 -13.23 6.96
C GLU A 26 21.22 -12.59 7.80
N LYS A 27 22.38 -13.26 7.78
CA LYS A 27 23.52 -12.68 8.54
C LYS A 27 23.95 -11.33 7.94
N SER A 28 23.99 -11.24 6.68
CA SER A 28 24.40 -9.95 6.05
C SER A 28 23.38 -8.84 6.36
N ILE A 29 22.15 -9.18 6.33
CA ILE A 29 21.12 -8.16 6.62
C ILE A 29 21.25 -7.71 8.08
N VAL A 30 21.46 -8.68 8.97
CA VAL A 30 21.59 -8.31 10.40
C VAL A 30 22.83 -7.44 10.58
N ASN A 31 23.87 -7.72 9.85
CA ASN A 31 25.07 -6.87 9.97
C ASN A 31 24.80 -5.44 9.50
N ILE A 32 24.02 -5.35 8.45
CA ILE A 32 23.69 -3.99 7.97
C ILE A 32 22.95 -3.21 9.08
N ILE A 33 22.04 -3.89 9.78
CA ILE A 33 21.23 -3.20 10.82
C ILE A 33 22.13 -2.90 12.02
N ASN A 34 23.17 -3.73 12.24
CA ASN A 34 23.97 -3.57 13.48
C ASN A 34 25.17 -2.64 13.24
N CYS A 35 25.19 -2.07 12.09
CA CYS A 35 26.37 -1.21 11.84
C CYS A 35 26.11 0.21 12.35
N ASN A 36 25.36 0.31 13.40
CA ASN A 36 25.09 1.58 14.10
C ASN A 36 24.68 2.69 13.13
N PRO A 37 23.62 2.48 12.43
CA PRO A 37 23.16 3.53 11.51
C PRO A 37 22.47 4.69 12.24
N GLU A 38 22.51 5.83 11.54
CA GLU A 38 21.75 6.98 12.09
C GLU A 38 20.25 6.82 11.91
N TYR A 39 19.84 6.09 10.85
CA TYR A 39 18.42 5.76 10.63
C TYR A 39 18.31 4.46 9.83
N ILE A 40 17.06 3.93 9.95
CA ILE A 40 16.79 2.75 9.11
C ILE A 40 15.42 2.94 8.44
N ILE A 41 15.49 2.74 7.05
CA ILE A 41 14.21 2.72 6.30
C ILE A 41 14.06 1.34 5.65
N LEU A 42 12.85 0.80 5.98
CA LEU A 42 12.65 -0.54 5.43
C LEU A 42 11.37 -0.58 4.57
N GLY A 43 11.59 -1.21 3.34
CA GLY A 43 10.41 -1.59 2.53
C GLY A 43 10.26 -3.11 2.49
N CYS A 44 8.99 -3.48 2.95
CA CYS A 44 8.78 -4.94 2.93
C CYS A 44 7.39 -5.26 2.37
N SER A 45 7.54 -6.19 1.44
CA SER A 45 6.26 -6.51 0.76
C SER A 45 5.43 -7.48 1.62
N GLU A 46 6.19 -8.18 2.56
CA GLU A 46 5.44 -9.15 3.40
C GLU A 46 6.08 -9.24 4.78
N ILE A 47 5.23 -9.40 5.81
CA ILE A 47 5.67 -9.72 7.18
C ILE A 47 4.89 -10.94 7.66
N PRO A 48 5.50 -11.64 8.73
CA PRO A 48 6.46 -11.14 9.74
C PRO A 48 7.91 -11.35 9.30
N PHE A 49 8.88 -10.44 10.00
CA PHE A 49 10.33 -10.64 9.80
C PHE A 49 10.79 -11.93 10.48
N THR A 50 11.98 -12.38 9.98
CA THR A 50 12.56 -13.48 10.81
C THR A 50 12.91 -12.97 12.20
N GLU A 51 13.05 -13.94 13.14
CA GLU A 51 13.33 -13.57 14.55
C GLU A 51 14.64 -12.79 14.66
N ARG A 52 15.60 -13.15 13.93
CA ARG A 52 16.92 -12.49 14.05
C ARG A 52 16.88 -11.05 13.53
N ILE A 53 16.19 -10.89 12.43
CA ILE A 53 16.12 -9.51 11.90
C ILE A 53 15.30 -8.63 12.85
N LEU A 54 14.23 -9.22 13.33
CA LEU A 54 13.40 -8.43 14.27
C LEU A 54 14.20 -8.06 15.52
N LYS A 55 14.91 -8.98 16.03
CA LYS A 55 15.76 -8.67 17.21
C LYS A 55 16.79 -7.57 16.88
N ALA A 56 17.37 -7.68 15.74
CA ALA A 56 18.35 -6.62 15.36
C ALA A 56 17.67 -5.25 15.24
N LEU A 57 16.50 -5.25 14.66
CA LEU A 57 15.80 -3.95 14.52
C LEU A 57 15.44 -3.39 15.89
N ASN A 58 15.02 -4.27 16.80
CA ASN A 58 14.61 -3.81 18.14
C ASN A 58 15.81 -3.28 18.93
N ASN A 59 16.97 -3.80 18.65
CA ASN A 59 18.15 -3.38 19.43
C ASN A 59 18.83 -2.15 18.82
N ALA A 60 18.45 -1.87 17.60
CA ALA A 60 19.08 -0.68 16.97
C ALA A 60 18.55 0.62 17.60
N ASN A 61 19.48 1.42 18.04
CA ASN A 61 19.06 2.67 18.71
C ASN A 61 19.01 3.83 17.71
N CYS A 62 18.15 3.78 16.75
CA CYS A 62 17.94 4.87 15.79
C CYS A 62 16.48 4.88 15.32
N PRO A 63 16.08 6.02 14.76
CA PRO A 63 14.72 6.03 14.23
C PRO A 63 14.58 5.10 13.02
N LYS A 64 13.36 4.49 12.94
CA LYS A 64 13.12 3.53 11.83
C LYS A 64 11.76 3.81 11.19
N ILE A 65 11.85 3.62 9.87
CA ILE A 65 10.57 3.74 9.14
C ILE A 65 10.34 2.40 8.40
N LEU A 66 9.19 1.88 8.70
CA LEU A 66 8.79 0.67 7.94
C LEU A 66 7.68 1.00 6.93
N ILE A 67 8.03 0.59 5.61
CA ILE A 67 7.02 0.81 4.56
C ILE A 67 6.45 -0.56 4.16
N LEU A 68 5.11 -0.63 4.33
CA LEU A 68 4.47 -1.91 4.01
C LEU A 68 3.36 -1.71 2.98
N PRO A 69 3.50 -2.70 1.95
CA PRO A 69 2.36 -2.62 1.03
C PRO A 69 1.06 -3.15 1.68
N PHE A 70 0.05 -2.42 1.40
CA PHE A 70 -1.27 -2.91 1.87
C PHE A 70 -2.24 -2.93 0.68
N ASN A 71 -2.35 -4.24 0.15
CA ASN A 71 -3.30 -4.38 -0.98
C ASN A 71 -4.63 -4.98 -0.50
N TYR A 72 -5.72 -4.18 -0.65
CA TYR A 72 -7.05 -4.58 -0.12
C TYR A 72 -7.65 -5.71 -0.97
N ARG A 73 -7.06 -5.99 -2.13
CA ARG A 73 -7.70 -6.94 -3.06
C ARG A 73 -7.23 -8.36 -2.76
N PHE A 74 -6.15 -8.47 -2.15
CA PHE A 74 -5.60 -9.85 -2.19
C PHE A 74 -5.29 -10.31 -0.78
N ARG A 75 -5.73 -9.42 0.19
CA ARG A 75 -5.33 -9.91 1.52
C ARG A 75 -6.58 -10.24 2.33
N ASN A 76 -6.59 -11.50 2.74
CA ASN A 76 -7.79 -11.85 3.55
C ASN A 76 -7.67 -11.34 4.99
N GLN A 77 -8.81 -11.09 5.58
CA GLN A 77 -8.95 -10.45 6.91
C GLN A 77 -8.02 -11.13 7.93
N ARG A 78 -7.90 -12.38 7.87
CA ARG A 78 -7.03 -13.10 8.83
C ARG A 78 -5.56 -12.66 8.67
N GLU A 79 -5.07 -12.55 7.48
CA GLU A 79 -3.69 -12.11 7.23
C GLU A 79 -3.46 -10.68 7.74
N ILE A 80 -4.44 -9.90 7.59
CA ILE A 80 -4.32 -8.50 8.05
C ILE A 80 -4.24 -8.47 9.58
N VAL A 81 -5.01 -9.29 10.18
CA VAL A 81 -5.01 -9.30 11.66
C VAL A 81 -3.66 -9.81 12.16
N ASN A 82 -3.21 -10.85 11.57
CA ASN A 82 -1.91 -11.38 12.01
C ASN A 82 -0.78 -10.35 11.84
N GLU A 83 -0.78 -9.64 10.76
CA GLU A 83 0.24 -8.60 10.55
C GLU A 83 0.13 -7.48 11.58
N ILE A 84 -1.09 -7.12 11.85
CA ILE A 84 -1.28 -6.05 12.85
C ILE A 84 -0.82 -6.53 14.23
N LYS A 85 -1.13 -7.78 14.54
CA LYS A 85 -0.65 -8.32 15.85
C LYS A 85 0.87 -8.29 15.91
N PHE A 86 1.42 -8.67 14.80
CA PHE A 86 2.89 -8.65 14.75
C PHE A 86 3.43 -7.23 14.92
N MET A 87 2.81 -6.26 14.45
CA MET A 87 3.34 -4.88 14.45
C MET A 87 3.01 -4.19 15.77
N LYS A 88 2.25 -4.81 16.65
CA LYS A 88 1.75 -4.15 17.87
C LYS A 88 2.92 -3.70 18.76
N ASN A 89 4.04 -4.32 18.60
CA ASN A 89 5.13 -3.97 19.55
C ASN A 89 6.18 -3.08 18.88
N PHE A 90 5.96 -2.64 17.63
CA PHE A 90 6.96 -1.87 16.88
C PHE A 90 7.09 -0.44 17.41
N PRO A 91 6.09 0.16 17.94
CA PRO A 91 6.22 1.54 18.44
C PRO A 91 7.14 1.62 19.67
N GLU A 92 7.01 0.59 20.49
CA GLU A 92 7.92 0.59 21.66
C GLU A 92 9.38 0.45 21.23
N ASN A 93 9.56 0.26 19.94
CA ASN A 93 10.94 0.09 19.43
C ASN A 93 11.30 1.17 18.43
N ASN A 94 10.60 2.35 18.44
CA ASN A 94 10.86 3.54 17.59
C ASN A 94 10.74 3.22 16.11
N ILE A 95 9.79 2.32 15.83
CA ILE A 95 9.58 2.05 14.40
C ILE A 95 8.27 2.73 13.95
N ALA A 96 8.46 3.64 12.96
CA ALA A 96 7.26 4.25 12.33
C ALA A 96 6.85 3.43 11.11
N ILE A 97 5.52 3.35 10.96
CA ILE A 97 5.04 2.48 9.88
C ILE A 97 4.32 3.33 8.83
N ILE A 98 4.71 3.03 7.54
CA ILE A 98 3.99 3.64 6.41
C ILE A 98 3.34 2.49 5.62
N LEU A 99 2.05 2.56 5.57
CA LEU A 99 1.35 1.56 4.72
C LEU A 99 1.08 2.15 3.33
N ASN A 100 1.47 1.31 2.32
CA ASN A 100 1.36 1.81 0.93
C ASN A 100 0.77 0.73 0.03
N SER A 101 -0.20 1.20 -0.93
CA SER A 101 -0.93 0.22 -1.80
C SER A 101 -0.16 -0.06 -3.08
N VAL A 102 1.10 0.53 -3.22
CA VAL A 102 1.65 0.36 -4.59
C VAL A 102 3.12 -0.05 -4.44
N ASN A 103 3.51 -0.31 -3.11
CA ASN A 103 4.97 -0.55 -3.03
C ASN A 103 5.21 -2.03 -2.61
N ASP A 104 5.73 -2.79 -3.67
CA ASP A 104 6.10 -4.19 -3.33
C ASP A 104 7.61 -4.33 -3.24
N SER A 105 8.15 -3.21 -2.77
CA SER A 105 9.63 -3.24 -2.81
C SER A 105 10.17 -3.86 -1.51
N ASN A 106 11.41 -4.53 -1.70
CA ASN A 106 12.12 -5.10 -0.53
C ASN A 106 13.53 -4.48 -0.42
N PHE A 107 13.61 -3.64 0.62
CA PHE A 107 14.93 -2.99 0.73
C PHE A 107 15.16 -2.56 2.18
N ILE A 108 16.50 -2.42 2.45
CA ILE A 108 16.92 -1.73 3.68
C ILE A 108 17.87 -0.59 3.31
N LEU A 109 17.40 0.55 3.79
CA LEU A 109 18.28 1.72 3.52
C LEU A 109 18.72 2.33 4.85
N THR A 110 20.04 2.47 4.98
CA THR A 110 20.62 3.26 6.09
C THR A 110 21.49 4.40 5.53
N ASP A 111 22.07 5.16 6.59
CA ASP A 111 22.95 6.25 6.10
C ASP A 111 24.27 5.68 5.54
N LYS A 112 24.40 4.35 5.61
CA LYS A 112 25.69 3.79 5.17
C LYS A 112 25.48 2.72 4.09
N ILE A 113 24.43 2.03 4.22
CA ILE A 113 24.32 0.88 3.31
C ILE A 113 22.89 0.80 2.77
N CYS A 114 22.87 0.35 1.51
CA CYS A 114 21.55 0.11 0.90
C CYS A 114 21.48 -1.34 0.40
N TYR A 115 20.39 -1.98 0.91
CA TYR A 115 20.12 -3.37 0.48
C TYR A 115 18.80 -3.42 -0.30
N VAL A 116 18.91 -4.04 -1.51
CA VAL A 116 17.67 -4.19 -2.30
C VAL A 116 17.59 -5.65 -2.75
N SER A 117 16.27 -6.11 -2.59
CA SER A 117 16.17 -7.54 -2.92
C SER A 117 14.83 -7.82 -3.59
N SER A 118 14.88 -8.96 -4.39
CA SER A 118 13.61 -9.42 -4.95
C SER A 118 12.81 -10.24 -3.93
N GLY A 119 13.49 -10.63 -2.83
CA GLY A 119 12.82 -11.45 -1.79
C GLY A 119 12.39 -10.60 -0.59
N SER A 120 11.31 -11.10 0.09
CA SER A 120 10.86 -10.41 1.33
C SER A 120 11.78 -10.74 2.50
N LEU A 121 11.63 -9.94 3.53
CA LEU A 121 12.54 -10.11 4.69
C LEU A 121 11.93 -11.09 5.69
N ASN A 122 11.02 -11.98 5.25
CA ASN A 122 10.47 -13.03 6.14
C ASN A 122 11.16 -14.36 5.87
N ASN A 123 10.64 -15.39 6.55
CA ASN A 123 11.34 -16.71 6.48
C ASN A 123 11.34 -17.25 5.05
N ASN A 124 10.23 -16.94 4.34
CA ASN A 124 10.18 -17.46 2.96
C ASN A 124 11.21 -16.77 2.06
N GLY A 125 11.31 -15.43 2.30
CA GLY A 125 12.25 -14.68 1.41
C GLY A 125 13.71 -14.97 1.78
N ILE A 126 13.87 -15.28 3.06
CA ILE A 126 15.28 -15.41 3.51
C ILE A 126 15.70 -16.89 3.40
N ALA A 127 14.83 -17.87 3.69
CA ALA A 127 15.33 -19.26 3.81
C ALA A 127 14.80 -20.10 2.63
N ASN A 128 13.75 -19.78 2.03
CA ASN A 128 13.09 -20.83 1.21
C ASN A 128 13.14 -20.46 -0.28
N ASN A 129 13.56 -19.17 -0.52
CA ASN A 129 13.46 -18.79 -1.95
C ASN A 129 14.84 -18.41 -2.49
N VAL A 130 14.95 -18.65 -3.77
CA VAL A 130 16.14 -18.10 -4.45
C VAL A 130 15.81 -16.66 -4.91
N ASN A 131 16.61 -15.70 -4.30
CA ASN A 131 16.32 -14.27 -4.60
C ASN A 131 17.60 -13.53 -5.00
N SER A 132 17.33 -12.59 -5.89
CA SER A 132 18.48 -11.71 -6.19
C SER A 132 18.55 -10.53 -5.21
N TYR A 133 19.88 -10.15 -5.03
CA TYR A 133 20.00 -8.98 -4.14
C TYR A 133 21.22 -8.14 -4.55
N GLU A 134 21.09 -6.93 -4.05
CA GLU A 134 22.23 -6.02 -4.22
C GLU A 134 22.46 -5.25 -2.92
N ILE A 135 23.81 -5.19 -2.50
CA ILE A 135 24.18 -4.38 -1.32
C ILE A 135 25.17 -3.29 -1.76
N MET A 136 24.77 -2.11 -1.34
CA MET A 136 25.59 -0.96 -1.78
C MET A 136 25.96 -0.12 -0.56
N ASN A 137 27.32 0.39 -0.59
CA ASN A 137 27.58 1.40 0.46
C ASN A 137 27.53 2.81 -0.10
N ASP A 138 27.76 3.82 0.80
CA ASP A 138 27.47 5.23 0.44
C ASP A 138 28.50 5.75 -0.58
N LYS A 139 29.53 4.95 -0.80
CA LYS A 139 30.51 5.41 -1.83
C LYS A 139 30.10 4.95 -3.23
N ASP A 140 29.18 4.01 -3.25
CA ASP A 140 28.67 3.57 -4.57
C ASP A 140 27.73 4.60 -5.19
N CYS A 141 27.92 4.88 -6.51
CA CYS A 141 27.13 5.94 -7.18
C CYS A 141 25.63 5.57 -7.19
N ASN A 142 25.31 4.33 -7.22
CA ASN A 142 23.89 3.93 -7.24
C ASN A 142 23.22 4.10 -5.87
N TYR A 143 24.03 4.11 -4.85
CA TYR A 143 23.44 4.36 -3.52
C TYR A 143 22.67 5.68 -3.49
N LYS A 144 23.33 6.74 -3.90
CA LYS A 144 22.67 8.06 -3.81
C LYS A 144 21.40 8.10 -4.67
N LEU A 145 21.49 7.37 -5.77
CA LEU A 145 20.27 7.32 -6.60
C LEU A 145 19.12 6.65 -5.82
N TRP A 146 19.42 5.50 -5.23
CA TRP A 146 18.35 4.82 -4.46
C TRP A 146 17.90 5.68 -3.27
N GLU A 147 18.85 6.22 -2.61
CA GLU A 147 18.48 7.10 -1.50
C GLU A 147 17.54 8.23 -1.96
N SER A 148 17.86 8.85 -3.02
CA SER A 148 17.01 9.96 -3.51
C SER A 148 15.64 9.45 -3.92
N GLU A 149 15.60 8.27 -4.60
CA GLU A 149 14.29 7.74 -5.06
C GLU A 149 13.42 7.37 -3.86
N ILE A 150 14.03 6.75 -2.91
CA ILE A 150 13.22 6.32 -1.75
C ILE A 150 12.76 7.57 -0.96
N PHE A 151 13.63 8.50 -0.80
CA PHE A 151 13.19 9.73 -0.08
C PHE A 151 12.11 10.45 -0.88
N ASP A 152 12.34 10.56 -2.18
CA ASP A 152 11.29 11.22 -3.00
C ASP A 152 9.95 10.48 -2.85
N PHE A 153 10.08 9.16 -2.90
CA PHE A 153 8.83 8.37 -2.75
C PHE A 153 8.15 8.69 -1.41
N ILE A 154 8.88 8.58 -0.38
CA ILE A 154 8.31 8.84 0.96
C ILE A 154 7.74 10.26 1.04
N ASN A 155 8.53 11.18 0.48
CA ASN A 155 8.05 12.58 0.51
C ASN A 155 6.75 12.72 -0.30
N LYS A 156 6.71 12.15 -1.49
CA LYS A 156 5.47 12.20 -2.30
C LYS A 156 4.32 11.56 -1.52
N GLU A 157 4.72 10.44 -0.96
CA GLU A 157 3.65 9.78 -0.20
C GLU A 157 3.19 10.65 0.98
N ILE A 158 4.12 11.42 1.47
CA ILE A 158 3.76 12.29 2.61
C ILE A 158 3.05 13.54 2.07
N ILE A 159 3.54 14.11 0.89
CA ILE A 159 3.02 15.35 0.28
C ILE A 159 1.68 15.02 -0.41
N ASN A 160 1.56 13.93 -1.39
CA ASN A 160 0.26 13.50 -1.94
C ASN A 160 -0.81 13.40 -0.84
N TYR A 161 -0.42 13.21 0.32
CA TYR A 161 -1.35 13.39 1.45
C TYR A 161 -1.86 14.82 1.54
N ARG A 162 -1.15 15.79 1.19
CA ARG A 162 -1.47 17.23 1.37
C ARG A 162 -2.32 17.76 0.22
N SER A 163 -2.57 16.95 -0.91
CA SER A 163 -3.10 17.74 -2.06
C SER A 163 -4.58 17.41 -2.26
N ASN A 164 -5.64 18.10 -1.76
CA ASN A 164 -7.00 18.42 -2.25
C ASN A 164 -7.21 17.95 -3.70
N ASP A 165 -6.18 17.32 -4.43
CA ASP A 165 -6.22 17.04 -5.87
C ASP A 165 -6.81 15.64 -6.13
N GLN A 166 -6.80 14.72 -5.17
CA GLN A 166 -7.41 13.39 -5.37
C GLN A 166 -8.93 13.45 -5.14
N ARG A 167 -9.36 14.37 -4.41
CA ARG A 167 -10.79 14.67 -4.20
C ARG A 167 -11.42 15.23 -5.48
N GLU A 168 -10.82 16.23 -5.91
CA GLU A 168 -11.39 16.87 -7.12
C GLU A 168 -11.46 15.87 -8.29
N GLN A 169 -10.54 15.01 -8.27
CA GLN A 169 -10.52 14.02 -9.35
C GLN A 169 -11.65 12.98 -9.16
N ILE A 170 -11.88 12.56 -7.91
CA ILE A 170 -12.94 11.55 -7.68
C ILE A 170 -14.32 12.21 -7.79
N GLU A 171 -14.44 13.39 -7.29
CA GLU A 171 -15.72 14.11 -7.46
C GLU A 171 -16.07 14.31 -8.93
N TYR A 172 -15.01 14.60 -9.68
CA TYR A 172 -15.24 14.73 -11.12
C TYR A 172 -15.66 13.40 -11.73
N ILE A 173 -14.95 12.31 -11.35
CA ILE A 173 -15.29 10.98 -11.90
C ILE A 173 -16.73 10.62 -11.50
N LEU A 174 -17.10 11.03 -10.26
CA LEU A 174 -18.47 10.72 -9.79
C LEU A 174 -19.51 11.54 -10.55
N LYS A 175 -19.19 12.75 -10.73
CA LYS A 175 -20.11 13.62 -11.48
C LYS A 175 -20.30 13.09 -12.92
N GLU A 176 -19.21 12.65 -13.48
CA GLU A 176 -19.27 12.14 -14.87
C GLU A 176 -20.07 10.83 -14.93
N LEU A 177 -19.84 9.91 -13.96
CA LEU A 177 -20.62 8.66 -13.88
C LEU A 177 -22.12 8.96 -13.71
N LYS A 178 -22.49 9.88 -12.86
CA LYS A 178 -23.90 10.25 -12.65
C LYS A 178 -24.53 10.84 -13.92
N LYS A 179 -23.74 11.70 -14.57
CA LYS A 179 -24.23 12.30 -15.81
C LYS A 179 -24.51 11.21 -16.86
N ARG A 180 -23.69 10.29 -16.94
CA ARG A 180 -23.80 9.29 -18.03
C ARG A 180 -24.84 8.23 -17.67
N LEU A 181 -25.01 7.88 -16.41
CA LEU A 181 -26.04 6.92 -15.96
C LEU A 181 -27.44 7.55 -16.04
N PHE A 182 -27.52 9.00 -15.83
CA PHE A 182 -28.83 9.68 -15.76
C PHE A 182 -29.25 10.18 -17.15
N ILE A 183 -28.32 10.53 -18.03
CA ILE A 183 -28.65 10.90 -19.43
C ILE A 183 -29.15 9.64 -20.16
N ASN A 184 -29.04 8.55 -19.68
CA ASN A 184 -29.53 7.32 -20.34
C ASN A 184 -30.78 6.78 -19.64
N ILE A 185 -31.07 7.23 -18.34
CA ILE A 185 -32.35 6.90 -17.66
C ILE A 185 -33.47 7.76 -18.25
N SER A 186 -33.16 8.84 -18.94
CA SER A 186 -34.21 9.78 -19.39
C SER A 186 -34.47 9.60 -20.89
N ASN A 187 -33.60 8.74 -21.66
CA ASN A 187 -33.82 8.69 -23.12
C ASN A 187 -34.22 7.27 -23.55
N ASN A 188 -35.09 6.53 -22.83
CA ASN A 188 -35.81 5.31 -23.22
C ASN A 188 -35.40 4.81 -24.61
N SER A 189 -34.18 5.33 -25.29
CA SER A 189 -33.88 4.78 -26.63
C SER A 189 -32.57 3.99 -26.56
N ASN A 190 -32.56 2.90 -25.92
CA ASN A 190 -31.88 1.63 -25.62
C ASN A 190 -31.11 1.09 -26.82
N ILE A 191 -29.90 1.80 -27.17
CA ILE A 191 -29.05 0.72 -27.77
C ILE A 191 -27.70 0.72 -27.04
N LEU A 192 -27.64 -0.08 -25.97
CA LEU A 192 -26.33 -0.40 -25.36
C LEU A 192 -25.32 -0.86 -26.42
N ASN A 193 -24.47 0.08 -26.89
CA ASN A 193 -23.46 -0.33 -27.88
C ASN A 193 -22.08 -0.46 -27.21
N GLU A 194 -21.26 -1.12 -27.84
CA GLU A 194 -19.92 -1.49 -27.32
C GLU A 194 -19.17 -0.26 -26.78
N GLU A 195 -19.30 0.85 -27.48
CA GLU A 195 -18.58 2.07 -27.05
C GLU A 195 -19.04 2.53 -25.66
N TYR A 196 -20.25 2.42 -25.48
CA TYR A 196 -20.79 2.84 -24.18
C TYR A 196 -20.32 1.90 -23.05
N ILE A 197 -20.29 0.64 -23.28
CA ILE A 197 -19.83 -0.33 -22.27
C ILE A 197 -18.34 -0.07 -21.96
N TYR A 198 -17.55 0.28 -22.94
CA TYR A 198 -16.13 0.55 -22.67
C TYR A 198 -15.97 1.80 -21.80
N ILE A 199 -16.77 2.75 -22.01
CA ILE A 199 -16.67 3.96 -21.17
C ILE A 199 -17.00 3.61 -19.71
N LEU A 200 -18.04 2.80 -19.49
CA LEU A 200 -18.38 2.40 -18.11
C LEU A 200 -17.25 1.58 -17.48
N LEU A 201 -16.66 0.77 -18.30
CA LEU A 201 -15.53 -0.01 -17.75
C LEU A 201 -14.36 0.91 -17.38
N ASP A 202 -14.11 1.89 -18.21
CA ASP A 202 -13.04 2.85 -17.88
C ASP A 202 -13.34 3.59 -16.58
N ILE A 203 -14.55 3.93 -16.40
CA ILE A 203 -14.91 4.65 -15.16
C ILE A 203 -14.72 3.72 -13.96
N LEU A 204 -15.18 2.44 -14.08
CA LEU A 204 -14.98 1.50 -12.97
C LEU A 204 -13.50 1.32 -12.65
N ASN A 205 -12.68 1.34 -13.74
CA ASN A 205 -11.22 1.24 -13.50
C ASN A 205 -10.68 2.46 -12.76
N SER A 206 -11.20 3.53 -13.12
CA SER A 206 -10.72 4.75 -12.43
C SER A 206 -11.14 4.74 -10.95
N ILE A 207 -12.39 4.28 -10.70
CA ILE A 207 -12.83 4.21 -9.29
C ILE A 207 -11.98 3.18 -8.54
N ASP A 208 -11.77 2.07 -9.19
CA ASP A 208 -10.91 1.02 -8.61
C ASP A 208 -9.54 1.60 -8.24
N ARG A 209 -8.96 2.29 -9.15
CA ARG A 209 -7.64 2.89 -8.87
C ARG A 209 -7.72 3.90 -7.71
N PHE A 210 -8.78 4.63 -7.70
CA PHE A 210 -8.98 5.60 -6.60
C PHE A 210 -9.07 4.88 -5.25
N ILE A 211 -9.92 3.86 -5.25
CA ILE A 211 -10.09 3.11 -3.98
C ILE A 211 -8.74 2.51 -3.56
N MET A 212 -7.97 2.22 -4.72
CA MET A 212 -6.66 1.60 -4.43
C MET A 212 -5.63 2.65 -4.04
N ILE A 213 -5.88 3.90 -4.70
CA ILE A 213 -4.89 5.00 -4.52
C ILE A 213 -5.28 5.78 -3.26
N GLY A 214 -6.59 5.67 -2.89
CA GLY A 214 -7.18 6.45 -1.79
C GLY A 214 -6.99 5.72 -0.45
N THR A 215 -5.93 5.00 -0.33
CA THR A 215 -5.60 4.56 1.04
C THR A 215 -4.17 4.99 1.38
N ASP A 216 -3.77 6.11 0.95
CA ASP A 216 -2.54 6.68 1.58
C ASP A 216 -2.88 7.30 2.94
N VAL A 217 -4.08 6.79 3.52
CA VAL A 217 -4.33 7.47 4.81
C VAL A 217 -3.93 6.49 5.93
N TYR A 218 -2.61 6.41 6.22
CA TYR A 218 -2.68 5.64 7.48
C TYR A 218 -1.84 6.32 8.56
N GLN A 219 -2.40 7.40 9.05
CA GLN A 219 -1.76 7.64 10.36
C GLN A 219 -2.81 7.70 11.46
N TYR A 220 -4.09 7.00 11.18
CA TYR A 220 -4.96 6.83 12.37
C TYR A 220 -5.57 5.43 12.33
N PHE A 221 -4.77 4.46 12.75
CA PHE A 221 -5.16 3.05 12.88
C PHE A 221 -6.12 2.84 14.06
N ASP A 222 -7.38 3.44 13.90
CA ASP A 222 -8.44 3.18 14.92
C ASP A 222 -9.66 2.54 14.25
N ARG A 223 -10.73 2.06 15.02
CA ARG A 223 -11.98 1.44 14.54
C ARG A 223 -12.45 2.07 13.22
N ASP A 224 -12.11 3.14 12.91
CA ASP A 224 -12.54 3.86 11.69
C ASP A 224 -11.71 3.43 10.47
N PHE A 225 -10.47 3.06 10.71
CA PHE A 225 -9.62 2.43 9.68
C PHE A 225 -10.20 1.10 9.21
N LEU A 226 -10.76 0.41 10.12
CA LEU A 226 -11.40 -0.87 9.73
C LEU A 226 -12.66 -0.62 8.91
N ASP A 227 -13.43 0.28 9.31
CA ASP A 227 -14.64 0.61 8.54
C ASP A 227 -14.29 1.04 7.10
N ILE A 228 -13.16 1.69 7.03
CA ILE A 228 -12.73 2.12 5.68
C ILE A 228 -12.28 0.89 4.88
N ILE A 229 -11.58 -0.06 5.57
CA ILE A 229 -11.15 -1.28 4.85
C ILE A 229 -12.38 -2.08 4.43
N LYS A 230 -13.24 -2.25 5.37
CA LYS A 230 -14.47 -2.99 5.03
C LYS A 230 -15.24 -2.32 3.88
N SER A 231 -15.33 -1.06 4.03
CA SER A 231 -16.08 -0.32 2.97
C SER A 231 -15.36 -0.43 1.62
N ASN A 232 -14.03 -0.29 1.62
CA ASN A 232 -13.28 -0.42 0.36
C ASN A 232 -13.46 -1.81 -0.26
N LYS A 233 -13.42 -2.84 0.59
CA LYS A 233 -13.59 -4.21 0.05
C LYS A 233 -14.99 -4.39 -0.55
N LYS A 234 -15.91 -3.91 0.23
CA LYS A 234 -17.29 -3.99 -0.29
C LYS A 234 -17.43 -3.30 -1.65
N ILE A 235 -16.88 -2.12 -1.81
CA ILE A 235 -16.99 -1.36 -3.07
C ILE A 235 -16.24 -2.09 -4.19
N LEU A 236 -15.06 -2.64 -3.79
CA LEU A 236 -14.27 -3.34 -4.83
C LEU A 236 -15.00 -4.59 -5.31
N ALA A 237 -15.58 -5.32 -4.42
CA ALA A 237 -16.39 -6.49 -4.81
C ALA A 237 -17.54 -6.09 -5.75
N LYS A 238 -18.09 -5.01 -5.42
CA LYS A 238 -19.19 -4.56 -6.29
C LYS A 238 -18.67 -4.14 -7.68
N ILE A 239 -17.59 -3.43 -7.71
CA ILE A 239 -17.00 -3.06 -9.01
C ILE A 239 -16.74 -4.33 -9.84
N ASN A 240 -16.22 -5.36 -9.18
CA ASN A 240 -15.94 -6.60 -9.93
C ASN A 240 -17.22 -7.26 -10.43
N SER A 241 -18.19 -7.25 -9.58
CA SER A 241 -19.49 -7.83 -10.00
C SER A 241 -20.06 -7.09 -11.21
N ILE A 242 -20.05 -5.75 -11.17
CA ILE A 242 -20.59 -4.95 -12.30
C ILE A 242 -19.73 -5.17 -13.55
N ARG A 243 -18.46 -5.22 -13.36
CA ARG A 243 -17.55 -5.44 -14.50
C ARG A 243 -17.86 -6.77 -15.20
N ASN A 244 -18.01 -7.80 -14.41
CA ASN A 244 -18.29 -9.12 -15.00
C ASN A 244 -19.59 -9.12 -15.82
N GLU A 245 -20.54 -8.39 -15.33
CA GLU A 245 -21.81 -8.34 -16.08
C GLU A 245 -21.67 -7.50 -17.36
N LEU A 246 -20.89 -6.44 -17.29
CA LEU A 246 -20.67 -5.65 -18.52
C LEU A 246 -19.94 -6.48 -19.57
N PHE A 247 -19.00 -7.33 -19.09
CA PHE A 247 -18.29 -8.20 -20.06
C PHE A 247 -19.26 -9.19 -20.69
N ARG A 248 -20.18 -9.67 -19.89
CA ARG A 248 -21.19 -10.59 -20.43
C ARG A 248 -22.05 -9.90 -21.50
N ILE A 249 -22.41 -8.68 -21.23
CA ILE A 249 -23.23 -7.92 -22.21
C ILE A 249 -22.42 -7.71 -23.49
N LEU A 250 -21.15 -7.39 -23.32
CA LEU A 250 -20.30 -7.19 -24.52
C LEU A 250 -20.25 -8.45 -25.37
N LEU A 251 -20.19 -9.58 -24.68
CA LEU A 251 -20.13 -10.85 -25.44
C LEU A 251 -21.44 -11.10 -26.18
N ASN A 252 -22.56 -10.80 -25.58
CA ASN A 252 -23.89 -11.03 -26.19
C ASN A 252 -24.14 -10.10 -27.39
N ILE A 253 -23.53 -8.86 -27.25
CA ILE A 253 -23.67 -7.93 -28.39
C ILE A 253 -22.91 -8.50 -29.60
N ASN A 254 -21.82 -9.10 -29.31
CA ASN A 254 -21.03 -9.70 -30.41
C ASN A 254 -21.74 -10.91 -31.02
N GLU A 255 -22.79 -11.49 -30.30
CA GLU A 255 -23.49 -12.71 -30.76
C GLU A 255 -24.90 -12.38 -31.26
N GLY A 256 -25.37 -11.02 -31.35
CA GLY A 256 -26.66 -10.57 -31.92
C GLY A 256 -27.83 -10.84 -30.98
N LYS A 257 -27.60 -11.04 -29.58
CA LYS A 257 -28.66 -11.29 -28.59
C LYS A 257 -29.03 -10.00 -27.86
N ASN A 258 -29.86 -9.08 -28.48
CA ASN A 258 -30.07 -7.67 -28.05
C ASN A 258 -31.20 -7.58 -27.02
N ASP A 259 -32.17 -8.54 -26.88
CA ASP A 259 -33.28 -8.48 -25.91
C ASP A 259 -32.82 -8.92 -24.52
N ILE A 260 -31.80 -9.75 -24.37
CA ILE A 260 -31.22 -10.21 -23.09
C ILE A 260 -30.29 -9.13 -22.54
N ASN A 261 -29.94 -8.19 -23.33
CA ASN A 261 -28.98 -7.13 -22.93
C ASN A 261 -29.69 -5.97 -22.22
N ASN A 262 -30.94 -5.76 -22.61
CA ASN A 262 -31.66 -4.64 -21.97
C ASN A 262 -32.12 -5.01 -20.55
N LYS A 263 -32.42 -6.25 -20.36
CA LYS A 263 -32.82 -6.70 -19.00
C LYS A 263 -31.61 -6.74 -18.05
N ILE A 264 -30.53 -7.20 -18.57
CA ILE A 264 -29.29 -7.27 -17.75
C ILE A 264 -28.80 -5.84 -17.44
N PHE A 265 -28.97 -4.98 -18.38
CA PHE A 265 -28.48 -3.61 -18.15
C PHE A 265 -29.39 -2.87 -17.17
N ASN A 266 -30.66 -3.12 -17.24
CA ASN A 266 -31.55 -2.47 -16.26
C ASN A 266 -31.23 -2.93 -14.83
N CYS A 267 -30.86 -4.16 -14.66
CA CYS A 267 -30.43 -4.65 -13.34
C CYS A 267 -29.09 -4.02 -12.93
N LEU A 268 -28.26 -3.69 -13.93
CA LEU A 268 -26.94 -3.09 -13.63
C LEU A 268 -27.08 -1.62 -13.22
N LYS A 269 -28.16 -1.05 -13.63
CA LYS A 269 -28.38 0.37 -13.28
C LYS A 269 -28.53 0.53 -11.76
N ASN A 270 -29.30 -0.33 -11.27
CA ASN A 270 -29.46 -0.24 -9.81
C ASN A 270 -28.13 -0.49 -9.07
N GLU A 271 -27.39 -1.38 -9.63
CA GLU A 271 -26.08 -1.67 -8.98
C GLU A 271 -25.13 -0.48 -9.08
N PHE A 272 -25.19 0.23 -10.18
CA PHE A 272 -24.36 1.45 -10.31
C PHE A 272 -24.81 2.53 -9.32
N LEU A 273 -26.13 2.63 -9.10
CA LEU A 273 -26.62 3.65 -8.15
C LEU A 273 -26.16 3.32 -6.73
N VAL A 274 -26.28 2.08 -6.43
CA VAL A 274 -25.82 1.68 -5.09
C VAL A 274 -24.31 1.97 -4.96
N LEU A 275 -23.52 1.58 -6.02
CA LEU A 275 -22.07 1.87 -6.00
C LEU A 275 -21.81 3.37 -5.78
N LEU A 276 -22.65 4.18 -6.36
CA LEU A 276 -22.44 5.64 -6.21
C LEU A 276 -22.69 6.07 -4.77
N GLU A 277 -23.70 5.54 -4.18
CA GLU A 277 -24.00 5.89 -2.78
C GLU A 277 -22.86 5.45 -1.84
N GLU A 278 -22.42 4.27 -2.10
CA GLU A 278 -21.35 3.75 -1.23
C GLU A 278 -20.05 4.56 -1.42
N LEU A 279 -19.80 4.99 -2.60
CA LEU A 279 -18.59 5.81 -2.84
C LEU A 279 -18.71 7.17 -2.16
N GLU A 280 -19.88 7.76 -2.18
CA GLU A 280 -20.08 9.07 -1.51
C GLU A 280 -19.89 8.93 0.01
N GLU A 281 -20.40 7.87 0.52
CA GLU A 281 -20.21 7.64 1.98
C GLU A 281 -18.71 7.49 2.32
N LEU A 282 -18.04 6.72 1.44
CA LEU A 282 -16.58 6.55 1.67
C LEU A 282 -15.85 7.88 1.61
N ILE A 283 -16.23 8.71 0.64
CA ILE A 283 -15.53 10.02 0.49
C ILE A 283 -15.81 10.89 1.73
N ASN A 284 -17.04 10.88 2.18
CA ASN A 284 -17.39 11.69 3.37
C ASN A 284 -16.68 11.17 4.62
N LEU A 285 -16.69 9.79 4.75
CA LEU A 285 -15.95 9.20 5.89
C LEU A 285 -14.47 9.61 5.87
N ARG A 286 -13.94 9.67 4.72
CA ARG A 286 -12.50 10.04 4.63
C ARG A 286 -12.29 11.53 4.94
N GLU A 287 -13.19 12.52 4.60
CA GLU A 287 -13.10 13.99 4.76
C GLU A 287 -13.33 14.38 6.22
N ASN A 288 -14.38 13.98 6.77
CA ASN A 288 -14.67 14.37 8.18
C ASN A 288 -13.56 13.91 9.12
N LYS A 289 -12.75 13.14 8.66
CA LYS A 289 -11.79 12.56 9.64
C LYS A 289 -10.36 13.00 9.31
N TYR A 290 -10.15 13.40 7.98
CA TYR A 290 -8.84 13.84 7.45
C TYR A 290 -8.53 15.27 7.87
N HIS A 291 -9.48 16.13 8.21
CA HIS A 291 -9.26 17.54 8.55
C HIS A 291 -9.04 17.71 10.07
N ASN A 292 -9.35 16.67 10.87
CA ASN A 292 -9.27 16.89 12.33
C ASN A 292 -8.15 16.04 12.94
N SER A 293 -7.29 15.30 12.18
CA SER A 293 -6.39 14.30 12.81
C SER A 293 -4.99 14.42 12.22
N ILE A 294 -4.66 15.60 11.60
CA ILE A 294 -3.31 15.68 10.99
C ILE A 294 -2.29 15.95 12.10
N MET A 295 -1.45 14.92 12.52
CA MET A 295 -0.33 15.17 13.45
C MET A 295 0.56 16.31 12.91
N SER A 296 0.65 17.37 13.63
CA SER A 296 1.36 18.63 13.30
C SER A 296 2.82 18.35 12.88
N TRP A 297 3.49 17.16 13.26
CA TRP A 297 4.92 17.03 12.92
C TRP A 297 5.10 16.55 11.48
N ARG A 298 4.05 16.15 10.69
CA ARG A 298 4.19 15.68 9.28
C ARG A 298 3.73 16.77 8.31
N LYS A 299 2.94 17.85 8.79
CA LYS A 299 2.45 18.98 7.96
C LYS A 299 3.56 20.00 7.72
N ASP A 300 4.78 19.81 8.42
CA ASP A 300 5.68 20.99 8.30
C ASP A 300 7.14 20.52 8.23
N GLU A 301 7.39 18.99 8.05
CA GLU A 301 8.85 18.75 8.18
C GLU A 301 9.26 17.63 7.22
N SER A 302 10.12 17.86 6.21
CA SER A 302 10.77 16.89 5.31
C SER A 302 11.24 15.64 6.07
N ILE A 303 11.08 14.42 5.56
CA ILE A 303 11.55 13.12 6.09
C ILE A 303 12.94 13.29 6.73
N SER A 304 13.67 14.24 6.15
CA SER A 304 15.01 14.47 6.73
C SER A 304 14.90 15.09 8.12
N SER A 305 13.96 15.92 8.32
CA SER A 305 13.73 16.53 9.65
C SER A 305 13.23 15.47 10.65
N PHE A 306 12.43 14.53 10.19
CA PHE A 306 11.94 13.43 11.04
C PHE A 306 13.09 12.51 11.44
N LEU A 307 13.90 12.18 10.40
CA LEU A 307 15.00 11.26 10.72
C LEU A 307 16.04 11.94 11.61
N SER A 308 15.97 13.27 11.69
CA SER A 308 16.95 14.04 12.49
C SER A 308 16.36 14.40 13.86
N ALA A 309 14.98 14.22 14.08
CA ALA A 309 14.32 14.64 15.34
C ALA A 309 14.26 13.44 16.29
N ASN A 310 15.14 13.37 17.23
CA ASN A 310 15.23 12.44 18.38
C ASN A 310 13.88 12.31 19.10
N ASN A 311 13.17 11.08 18.97
CA ASN A 311 12.31 10.18 19.77
C ASN A 311 10.96 10.82 20.06
N THR A 312 10.25 11.55 19.17
CA THR A 312 8.94 11.99 19.73
C THR A 312 7.81 11.28 18.98
N ILE A 313 8.05 10.00 18.56
CA ILE A 313 6.80 9.40 18.05
C ILE A 313 5.89 9.04 19.24
N ASN A 314 4.74 9.76 19.48
CA ASN A 314 3.77 9.46 20.55
C ASN A 314 3.36 7.97 20.54
N ASN A 315 4.13 7.01 20.99
CA ASN A 315 4.10 5.53 21.08
C ASN A 315 2.84 5.06 21.81
N SER A 316 2.18 5.91 22.56
CA SER A 316 1.00 5.50 23.35
C SER A 316 -0.28 5.55 22.49
N LEU A 317 -0.32 6.34 21.54
CA LEU A 317 -1.53 6.44 20.69
C LEU A 317 -1.52 5.34 19.62
N ILE A 318 -0.41 4.94 19.16
CA ILE A 318 -0.29 3.90 18.11
C ILE A 318 -0.53 2.51 18.74
N ARG A 319 -0.07 2.34 19.92
CA ARG A 319 -0.32 1.08 20.66
C ARG A 319 -1.81 0.91 20.98
N LYS A 320 -2.46 1.90 21.61
CA LYS A 320 -3.91 1.83 21.90
C LYS A 320 -4.73 1.57 20.63
N PHE A 321 -4.32 1.89 19.60
CA PHE A 321 -4.97 1.71 18.29
C PHE A 321 -4.88 0.25 17.83
N TYR A 322 -3.64 -0.29 17.81
CA TYR A 322 -3.52 -1.69 17.35
C TYR A 322 -4.37 -2.62 18.21
N GLU A 323 -4.45 -2.26 19.51
CA GLU A 323 -5.24 -3.13 20.43
C GLU A 323 -6.74 -3.05 20.11
N ARG A 324 -7.19 -1.90 19.64
CA ARG A 324 -8.61 -1.74 19.25
C ARG A 324 -8.92 -2.49 17.96
N ILE A 325 -8.04 -2.49 16.98
CA ILE A 325 -8.28 -3.13 15.68
C ILE A 325 -8.24 -4.66 15.85
N ILE A 326 -7.29 -5.17 16.60
CA ILE A 326 -7.15 -6.64 16.76
C ILE A 326 -8.40 -7.18 17.48
N LEU A 327 -8.90 -6.48 18.44
CA LEU A 327 -10.06 -6.99 19.19
C LEU A 327 -11.33 -6.93 18.35
N ASN A 328 -11.46 -5.99 17.48
CA ASN A 328 -12.66 -5.91 16.63
C ASN A 328 -12.60 -6.92 15.48
N CYS A 329 -11.42 -7.26 14.97
CA CYS A 329 -11.34 -8.25 13.88
C CYS A 329 -11.64 -9.66 14.41
N GLU A 330 -11.53 -9.95 15.69
CA GLU A 330 -11.80 -11.29 16.25
C GLU A 330 -13.28 -11.43 16.62
N ARG A 331 -14.15 -10.37 16.65
CA ARG A 331 -15.61 -10.47 16.87
C ARG A 331 -16.35 -10.74 15.56
#